data_AF-A0A820RMU1-F1
#
_entry.id   AF-A0A820RMU1-F1
#
_cell.length_a   1.000
_cell.length_b   1.000
_cell.length_c   1.000
_cell.angle_alpha   90.00
_cell.angle_beta   90.00
_cell.angle_gamma   90.00
#
_symmetry.space_group_name_H-M   'P 1'
#
loop_
_entity.id
_entity.type
_entity.pdbx_description
1 polymer ?
#
loop_
_entity_poly.entity_id
_entity_poly.type
_entity_poly.pdbx_seq_one_letter_code
_entity_poly.pdbx_strand_id
1 'polypeptide(L)'
;MVQFKLPNEFLGIPVHNVNNEVTLKKLRQLNTLQNEYHKGIKCDGTCQQKHFYGLRFKCDTCPNYNLCETCAIEKHVCTKSHERNHPMILTSNSFIPKIDPTDIEFKEVLGRGGY
;
A
#
# COMPACT_ATOMS: atom_id res chain seq x y z
N MET A 1 11.78 5.90 1.55
CA MET A 1 10.92 7.08 1.81
C MET A 1 9.46 6.64 1.74
N VAL A 2 8.71 6.67 2.85
CA VAL A 2 7.27 6.38 2.83
C VAL A 2 6.61 7.59 2.17
N GLN A 3 5.96 7.38 1.03
CA GLN A 3 5.30 8.46 0.30
C GLN A 3 3.97 8.78 0.99
N PHE A 4 3.98 9.79 1.85
CA PHE A 4 2.77 10.34 2.45
C PHE A 4 2.15 11.37 1.51
N LYS A 5 0.82 11.38 1.36
CA LYS A 5 0.11 12.39 0.56
C LYS A 5 0.29 13.80 1.16
N LEU A 6 0.47 13.89 2.48
CA LEU A 6 0.75 15.10 3.25
C LEU A 6 1.72 14.79 4.41
N PRO A 7 2.49 15.76 4.93
CA PRO A 7 3.32 15.57 6.12
C PRO A 7 2.46 15.10 7.30
N ASN A 8 2.89 14.04 7.99
CA ASN A 8 2.17 13.43 9.12
C ASN A 8 0.79 12.86 8.76
N GLU A 9 0.56 12.40 7.53
CA GLU A 9 -0.69 11.74 7.15
C GLU A 9 -0.44 10.34 6.57
N PHE A 10 -1.04 9.32 7.16
CA PHE A 10 -1.05 7.96 6.61
C PHE A 10 -2.41 7.68 5.98
N LEU A 11 -2.45 7.61 4.63
CA LEU A 11 -3.66 7.21 3.88
C LEU A 11 -4.92 8.04 4.24
N GLY A 12 -4.82 9.38 4.30
CA GLY A 12 -5.94 10.24 4.70
C GLY A 12 -6.09 10.41 6.22
N ILE A 13 -5.30 9.70 7.03
CA ILE A 13 -5.36 9.79 8.49
C ILE A 13 -4.26 10.70 8.99
N PRO A 14 -4.58 11.83 9.64
CA PRO A 14 -3.57 12.61 10.34
C PRO A 14 -2.97 11.79 11.50
N VAL A 15 -1.67 11.50 11.41
CA VAL A 15 -0.87 10.79 12.41
C VAL A 15 -0.19 11.84 13.29
N HIS A 16 -0.96 12.46 14.18
CA HIS A 16 -0.43 13.44 15.14
C HIS A 16 0.08 12.80 16.45
N ASN A 17 -0.16 11.50 16.67
CA ASN A 17 0.26 10.81 17.88
C ASN A 17 0.45 9.31 17.60
N VAL A 18 1.62 8.77 17.93
CA VAL A 18 1.99 7.35 17.70
C VAL A 18 1.07 6.39 18.49
N ASN A 19 0.39 6.90 19.52
CA ASN A 19 -0.56 6.15 20.35
C ASN A 19 -1.93 5.94 19.69
N ASN A 20 -2.22 6.64 18.58
CA ASN A 20 -3.45 6.44 17.83
C ASN A 20 -3.25 5.25 16.88
N GLU A 21 -3.40 4.03 17.41
CA GLU A 21 -3.21 2.79 16.66
C GLU A 21 -4.00 2.82 15.33
N VAL A 22 -3.27 2.65 14.23
CA VAL A 22 -3.87 2.48 12.90
C VAL A 22 -4.25 1.01 12.74
N THR A 23 -5.50 0.68 13.06
CA THR A 23 -6.03 -0.69 12.94
C THR A 23 -6.80 -0.87 11.64
N LEU A 24 -6.89 -2.12 11.14
CA LEU A 24 -7.72 -2.46 9.97
C LEU A 24 -9.19 -2.05 10.18
N LYS A 25 -9.71 -2.14 11.40
CA LYS A 25 -11.08 -1.70 11.73
C LYS A 25 -11.25 -0.19 11.49
N LYS A 26 -10.28 0.61 11.92
CA LYS A 26 -10.29 2.06 11.73
C LYS A 26 -10.15 2.42 10.25
N LEU A 27 -9.28 1.73 9.51
CA LEU A 27 -9.11 1.92 8.06
C LEU A 27 -10.40 1.62 7.28
N ARG A 28 -11.12 0.56 7.65
CA ARG A 28 -12.42 0.23 7.06
C ARG A 28 -13.48 1.29 7.29
N GLN A 29 -13.41 2.05 8.37
CA GLN A 29 -14.40 3.09 8.68
C GLN A 29 -14.13 4.41 7.95
N LEU A 30 -13.00 4.53 7.25
CA LEU A 30 -12.63 5.75 6.53
C LEU A 30 -13.23 5.73 5.13
N ASN A 31 -14.21 6.61 4.92
CA ASN A 31 -14.86 6.81 3.62
C ASN A 31 -13.87 7.18 2.52
N THR A 32 -12.77 7.87 2.85
CA THR A 32 -11.71 8.22 1.91
C THR A 32 -11.02 6.99 1.32
N LEU A 33 -10.81 5.95 2.14
CA LEU A 33 -10.18 4.71 1.70
C LEU A 33 -11.18 3.76 1.05
N GLN A 34 -12.40 3.65 1.58
CA GLN A 34 -13.46 2.86 0.95
C GLN A 34 -13.74 3.32 -0.49
N ASN A 35 -13.72 4.64 -0.72
CA ASN A 35 -13.96 5.23 -2.03
C ASN A 35 -12.67 5.40 -2.88
N GLU A 36 -11.52 4.92 -2.40
CA GLU A 36 -10.28 5.02 -3.15
C GLU A 36 -10.30 4.08 -4.36
N TYR A 37 -10.20 4.66 -5.56
CA TYR A 37 -10.33 3.93 -6.82
C TYR A 37 -8.98 3.55 -7.41
N HIS A 38 -8.72 2.26 -7.55
CA HIS A 38 -7.45 1.73 -8.07
C HIS A 38 -7.52 1.46 -9.57
N LYS A 39 -7.41 2.51 -10.38
CA LYS A 39 -7.46 2.38 -11.85
C LYS A 39 -6.26 1.58 -12.39
N GLY A 40 -6.50 0.66 -13.34
CA GLY A 40 -5.47 -0.15 -13.99
C GLY A 40 -4.93 -1.29 -13.13
N ILE A 41 -5.38 -1.44 -11.89
CA ILE A 41 -4.95 -2.52 -10.99
C ILE A 41 -5.92 -3.70 -11.09
N LYS A 42 -5.37 -4.89 -11.21
CA LYS A 42 -6.11 -6.16 -11.14
C LYS A 42 -5.77 -6.85 -9.82
N CYS A 43 -6.77 -7.43 -9.17
CA CYS A 43 -6.54 -8.38 -8.09
C CYS A 43 -6.05 -9.72 -8.67
N ASP A 44 -4.88 -10.19 -8.25
CA ASP A 44 -4.30 -11.48 -8.65
C ASP A 44 -4.84 -12.66 -7.84
N GLY A 45 -5.75 -12.38 -6.90
CA GLY A 45 -6.49 -13.37 -6.15
C GLY A 45 -7.61 -14.02 -6.96
N THR A 46 -8.44 -14.81 -6.29
CA THR A 46 -9.50 -15.60 -6.93
C THR A 46 -10.61 -14.75 -7.55
N CYS A 47 -10.82 -13.50 -7.10
CA CYS A 47 -11.86 -12.63 -7.65
C CYS A 47 -11.50 -12.04 -9.02
N GLN A 48 -10.20 -11.92 -9.35
CA GLN A 48 -9.70 -11.36 -10.60
C GLN A 48 -10.26 -9.97 -11.00
N GLN A 49 -10.83 -9.23 -10.03
CA GLN A 49 -11.47 -7.95 -10.29
C GLN A 49 -10.44 -6.95 -10.82
N LYS A 50 -10.80 -6.27 -11.90
CA LYS A 50 -10.05 -5.13 -12.44
C LYS A 50 -10.69 -3.84 -11.94
N HIS A 51 -9.90 -2.84 -11.62
CA HIS A 51 -10.37 -1.53 -11.20
C HIS A 51 -11.32 -1.61 -10.00
N PHE A 52 -10.77 -1.83 -8.81
CA PHE A 52 -11.57 -1.97 -7.59
C PHE A 52 -11.43 -0.76 -6.66
N TYR A 53 -12.42 -0.62 -5.78
CA TYR A 53 -12.44 0.38 -4.71
C TYR A 53 -11.95 -0.22 -3.39
N GLY A 54 -11.52 0.62 -2.47
CA GLY A 54 -11.21 0.22 -1.11
C GLY A 54 -9.72 0.01 -0.86
N LEU A 55 -9.41 -0.82 0.13
CA LEU A 55 -8.03 -1.13 0.51
C LEU A 55 -7.37 -2.04 -0.54
N ARG A 56 -6.18 -1.63 -0.98
CA ARG A 56 -5.32 -2.41 -1.87
C ARG A 56 -4.09 -2.90 -1.13
N PHE A 57 -3.83 -4.19 -1.28
CA PHE A 57 -2.66 -4.85 -0.73
C PHE A 57 -1.73 -5.23 -1.87
N LYS A 58 -0.46 -4.87 -1.77
CA LYS A 58 0.58 -5.27 -2.71
C LYS A 58 1.60 -6.13 -1.98
N CYS A 59 2.03 -7.23 -2.58
CA CYS A 59 3.13 -8.01 -2.04
C CYS A 59 4.46 -7.27 -2.28
N ASP A 60 5.30 -7.19 -1.26
CA ASP A 60 6.61 -6.55 -1.39
C ASP A 60 7.62 -7.45 -2.13
N THR A 61 7.50 -8.76 -1.92
CA THR A 61 8.37 -9.77 -2.53
C THR A 61 7.97 -10.11 -3.96
N CYS A 62 6.67 -10.35 -4.20
CA CYS A 62 6.18 -10.80 -5.49
C CYS A 62 6.05 -9.62 -6.48
N PRO A 63 6.61 -9.72 -7.70
CA PRO A 63 6.48 -8.68 -8.70
C PRO A 63 5.02 -8.54 -9.14
N ASN A 64 4.51 -7.31 -9.13
CA ASN A 64 3.18 -6.95 -9.61
C ASN A 64 2.00 -7.70 -8.98
N TYR A 65 2.18 -8.32 -7.82
CA TYR A 65 1.12 -9.05 -7.14
C TYR A 65 0.27 -8.13 -6.26
N ASN A 66 -0.99 -7.95 -6.62
CA ASN A 66 -1.94 -7.09 -5.95
C ASN A 66 -3.17 -7.88 -5.51
N LEU A 67 -3.67 -7.63 -4.31
CA LEU A 67 -4.89 -8.19 -3.78
C LEU A 67 -5.83 -7.07 -3.35
N CYS A 68 -7.13 -7.26 -3.58
CA CYS A 68 -8.15 -6.48 -2.90
C CYS A 68 -8.25 -6.93 -1.44
N GLU A 69 -8.88 -6.10 -0.60
CA GLU A 69 -9.12 -6.40 0.81
C GLU A 69 -9.69 -7.80 1.06
N THR A 70 -10.75 -8.17 0.35
CA THR A 70 -11.40 -9.49 0.49
C THR A 70 -10.42 -10.64 0.23
N CYS A 71 -9.57 -10.51 -0.80
CA CYS A 71 -8.61 -11.57 -1.13
C CYS A 71 -7.45 -11.63 -0.15
N ALA A 72 -6.98 -10.49 0.36
CA ALA A 72 -5.86 -10.42 1.29
C ALA A 72 -6.25 -10.84 2.72
N ILE A 73 -7.39 -10.32 3.22
CA ILE A 73 -7.77 -10.40 4.63
C ILE A 73 -8.83 -11.46 4.90
N GLU A 74 -9.87 -11.58 4.06
CA GLU A 74 -10.98 -12.49 4.35
C GLU A 74 -10.71 -13.90 3.82
N LYS A 75 -10.19 -14.00 2.60
CA LYS A 75 -9.92 -15.28 1.93
C LYS A 75 -8.48 -15.76 2.08
N HIS A 76 -7.57 -14.91 2.54
CA HIS A 76 -6.13 -15.18 2.65
C HIS A 76 -5.55 -15.90 1.41
N VAL A 77 -5.85 -15.35 0.22
CA VAL A 77 -5.58 -16.02 -1.06
C VAL A 77 -4.09 -16.16 -1.30
N CYS A 78 -3.67 -17.42 -1.49
CA CYS A 78 -2.33 -17.77 -1.94
C CYS A 78 -2.41 -18.36 -3.35
N THR A 79 -1.47 -18.00 -4.20
CA THR A 79 -1.41 -18.48 -5.59
C THR A 79 -0.05 -19.11 -5.85
N LYS A 80 0.16 -19.70 -7.02
CA LYS A 80 1.47 -20.24 -7.40
C LYS A 80 2.58 -19.17 -7.42
N SER A 81 2.21 -17.91 -7.58
CA SER A 81 3.14 -16.78 -7.65
C SER A 81 3.26 -16.01 -6.34
N HIS A 82 2.61 -16.46 -5.26
CA HIS A 82 2.61 -15.80 -3.95
C HIS A 82 2.47 -16.77 -2.77
N GLU A 83 3.36 -16.65 -1.80
CA GLU A 83 3.35 -17.42 -0.55
C GLU A 83 2.88 -16.59 0.65
N ARG A 84 2.26 -17.24 1.65
CA ARG A 84 1.74 -16.56 2.86
C ARG A 84 2.78 -15.80 3.67
N ASN A 85 4.03 -16.24 3.60
CA ASN A 85 5.10 -15.65 4.39
C ASN A 85 5.63 -14.35 3.80
N HIS A 86 5.21 -13.99 2.58
CA HIS A 86 5.62 -12.73 1.98
C HIS A 86 4.88 -11.56 2.63
N PRO A 87 5.59 -10.48 3.01
CA PRO A 87 4.97 -9.30 3.57
C PRO A 87 4.04 -8.62 2.55
N MET A 88 2.87 -8.20 3.04
CA MET A 88 1.87 -7.46 2.29
C MET A 88 1.83 -6.02 2.77
N ILE A 89 1.92 -5.10 1.83
CA ILE A 89 1.89 -3.66 2.08
C ILE A 89 0.52 -3.12 1.67
N LEU A 90 -0.13 -2.40 2.60
CA LEU A 90 -1.31 -1.62 2.28
C LEU A 90 -0.89 -0.36 1.52
N THR A 91 -1.51 -0.08 0.36
CA THR A 91 -1.14 1.07 -0.46
C THR A 91 -2.32 1.72 -1.16
N SER A 92 -2.29 3.05 -1.22
CA SER A 92 -3.15 3.87 -2.09
C SER A 92 -2.56 4.06 -3.49
N ASN A 93 -1.25 3.86 -3.66
CA ASN A 93 -0.53 4.33 -4.83
C ASN A 93 -0.52 3.29 -5.93
N SER A 94 -0.91 3.68 -7.14
CA SER A 94 -0.84 2.83 -8.35
C SER A 94 0.55 2.22 -8.54
N PHE A 95 1.59 3.03 -8.28
CA PHE A 95 2.98 2.64 -8.37
C PHE A 95 3.67 2.81 -7.01
N ILE A 96 4.32 1.74 -6.54
CA ILE A 96 5.26 1.81 -5.42
C ILE A 96 6.65 1.64 -6.03
N PRO A 97 7.48 2.69 -6.07
CA PRO A 97 8.87 2.56 -6.52
C PRO A 97 9.60 1.63 -5.56
N LYS A 98 10.30 0.62 -6.10
CA LYS A 98 11.29 -0.11 -5.31
C LYS A 98 12.47 0.84 -5.12
N ILE A 99 12.66 1.33 -3.91
CA ILE A 99 13.81 2.16 -3.54
C ILE A 99 14.85 1.19 -3.00
N ASP A 100 16.01 1.11 -3.66
CA ASP A 100 17.14 0.38 -3.08
C ASP A 100 17.65 1.16 -1.85
N PRO A 101 17.88 0.50 -0.70
CA PRO A 101 18.44 1.18 0.47
C PRO A 101 19.76 1.92 0.17
N THR A 102 20.54 1.44 -0.79
CA THR A 102 21.80 2.07 -1.23
C THR A 102 21.57 3.36 -2.03
N ASP A 103 20.40 3.53 -2.64
CA ASP A 103 19.99 4.76 -3.33
C ASP A 103 19.50 5.85 -2.37
N ILE A 104 19.37 5.54 -1.07
CA ILE A 104 18.90 6.50 -0.06
C ILE A 104 20.09 7.28 0.50
N GLU A 105 20.35 8.47 -0.04
CA GLU A 105 21.33 9.39 0.56
C GLU A 105 20.76 10.03 1.84
N PHE A 106 21.26 9.60 3.01
CA PHE A 106 21.01 10.29 4.29
C PHE A 106 22.05 11.40 4.50
N LYS A 107 21.90 12.53 3.79
CA LYS A 107 22.74 13.73 4.02
C LYS A 107 21.92 14.80 4.76
N GLU A 108 22.58 15.57 5.64
CA GLU A 108 21.98 16.72 6.37
C GLU A 108 21.40 17.78 5.43
N VAL A 109 21.87 17.81 4.19
CA VAL A 109 21.35 18.65 3.12
C VAL A 109 20.92 17.71 2.00
N LEU A 110 19.61 17.68 1.71
CA LEU A 110 19.10 17.09 0.48
C LEU A 110 19.82 17.79 -0.67
N GLY A 111 20.62 17.03 -1.44
CA GLY A 111 21.41 17.57 -2.55
C GLY A 111 20.56 18.43 -3.49
N ARG A 112 21.20 19.33 -4.22
CA ARG A 112 20.58 20.22 -5.23
C ARG A 112 20.05 19.42 -6.44
N GLY A 113 19.12 18.49 -6.19
CA GLY A 113 18.51 17.61 -7.18
C GLY A 113 17.55 18.40 -8.06
N GLY A 114 18.12 19.07 -9.04
CA GLY A 114 17.42 19.75 -10.13
C GLY A 114 18.39 19.94 -11.29
N TYR A 115 18.60 18.87 -12.06
CA TYR A 115 18.91 18.90 -13.49
C TYR A 115 18.18 17.75 -14.16
#